data_AF-A0A7V1V1Z0-F1
#
_entry.id   AF-A0A7V1V1Z0-F1
#
_cell.length_a   1.000
_cell.length_b   1.000
_cell.length_c   1.000
_cell.angle_alpha   90.00
_cell.angle_beta   90.00
_cell.angle_gamma   90.00
#
_symmetry.space_group_name_H-M   'P 1'
#
loop_
_entity.id
_entity.type
_entity.pdbx_description
1 polymer ?
#
loop_
_entity_poly.entity_id
_entity_poly.type
_entity_poly.pdbx_seq_one_letter_code
_entity_poly.pdbx_strand_id
1 'polypeptide(L)'
;MKRPSWTATESNRRWSVLGALLCAASAVTTAACQPDESPLKTELERLQKEAARQESVIVSLQDGNKVMQQQIDLLNQELRDAKKEVERLESERKALTAKLEAQAAENRKLLAEAQHAAAKKVQASQALRVEDKGGQSEDLAKPLAVVSKAAEEALSRNGYTVKVSVKTDQKAAYVTERKISAPASLEVAGFRNQYLVSLQTLPSNGTRLSVKAEFEKMAQGGRILAASSEETAEIERRLITEIAKALGGAGKA
;
A
#
# COMPACT_ATOMS: atom_id res chain seq x y z
N MET A 1 108.90 16.32 45.34
CA MET A 1 110.37 16.46 45.35
C MET A 1 110.78 17.40 44.24
N LYS A 2 111.60 18.41 44.60
CA LYS A 2 112.46 19.26 43.74
C LYS A 2 111.79 20.17 42.68
N ARG A 3 111.59 21.45 43.05
CA ARG A 3 112.12 22.58 42.25
C ARG A 3 113.66 22.52 42.30
N PRO A 4 114.42 23.01 41.30
CA PRO A 4 114.78 24.44 41.24
C PRO A 4 114.97 24.89 39.76
N SER A 5 115.41 26.09 39.36
CA SER A 5 116.10 27.20 40.00
C SER A 5 115.91 28.45 39.14
N TRP A 6 115.73 29.58 39.79
CA TRP A 6 115.98 30.91 39.24
C TRP A 6 117.48 31.16 39.08
N THR A 7 117.88 31.95 38.09
CA THR A 7 119.02 32.87 38.21
C THR A 7 118.69 34.18 37.49
N ALA A 8 118.55 35.22 38.30
CA ALA A 8 118.65 36.61 37.87
C ALA A 8 120.11 36.97 37.64
N THR A 9 120.37 37.88 36.70
CA THR A 9 121.51 38.81 36.80
C THR A 9 121.15 40.11 36.10
N GLU A 10 121.29 41.18 36.87
CA GLU A 10 121.12 42.58 36.51
C GLU A 10 122.11 43.04 35.44
N SER A 11 121.68 43.96 34.58
CA SER A 11 122.58 45.02 34.11
C SER A 11 121.77 46.27 33.81
N ASN A 12 121.85 47.17 34.77
CA ASN A 12 121.43 48.55 34.76
C ASN A 12 122.01 49.31 33.55
N ARG A 13 121.38 50.47 33.27
CA ARG A 13 122.03 51.71 32.81
C ARG A 13 121.82 52.09 31.32
N ARG A 14 120.89 53.04 31.18
CA ARG A 14 120.88 54.14 30.20
C ARG A 14 120.54 53.76 28.76
N TRP A 15 119.34 54.12 28.32
CA TRP A 15 119.07 55.05 27.20
C TRP A 15 117.56 55.30 27.14
N SER A 16 117.04 55.95 28.19
CA SER A 16 115.85 56.79 28.09
C SER A 16 116.18 57.95 27.15
N VAL A 17 115.22 58.33 26.30
CA VAL A 17 115.02 59.61 25.57
C VAL A 17 114.68 59.46 24.07
N LEU A 18 114.92 58.31 23.43
CA LEU A 18 114.52 58.12 22.01
C LEU A 18 113.13 57.49 21.80
N GLY A 19 112.46 57.03 22.86
CA GLY A 19 111.14 56.37 22.79
C GLY A 19 109.91 57.28 22.84
N ALA A 20 110.08 58.60 23.04
CA ALA A 20 108.95 59.52 23.28
C ALA A 20 108.54 60.37 22.07
N LEU A 21 109.32 60.38 20.97
CA LEU A 21 109.01 61.19 19.78
C LEU A 21 108.37 60.40 18.62
N LEU A 22 108.31 59.06 18.71
CA LEU A 22 107.70 58.21 17.68
C LEU A 22 106.21 57.88 17.95
N CYS A 23 105.71 58.15 19.17
CA CYS A 23 104.30 57.93 19.52
C CYS A 23 103.37 59.14 19.26
N ALA A 24 103.93 60.32 18.96
CA ALA A 24 103.13 61.52 18.67
C ALA A 24 102.80 61.68 17.17
N ALA A 25 103.50 60.95 16.28
CA ALA A 25 103.26 61.00 14.83
C ALA A 25 102.23 59.98 14.33
N SER A 26 101.80 59.03 15.17
CA SER A 26 100.75 58.05 14.86
C SER A 26 99.35 58.44 15.36
N ALA A 27 99.22 59.57 16.06
CA ALA A 27 97.95 60.03 16.64
C ALA A 27 97.19 61.08 15.80
N VAL A 28 97.68 61.45 14.62
CA VAL A 28 97.11 62.54 13.79
C VAL A 28 96.49 62.05 12.47
N THR A 29 96.50 60.74 12.17
CA THR A 29 95.86 60.18 10.96
C THR A 29 94.55 59.42 11.21
N THR A 30 93.98 59.46 12.43
CA THR A 30 92.68 58.82 12.72
C THR A 30 91.51 59.79 12.92
N ALA A 31 91.69 61.07 12.60
CA ALA A 31 90.64 62.09 12.73
C ALA A 31 90.08 62.52 11.36
N ALA A 32 89.61 61.57 10.55
CA ALA A 32 88.63 61.78 9.47
C ALA A 32 88.29 60.45 8.76
N CYS A 33 87.54 59.58 9.44
CA CYS A 33 86.74 58.53 8.78
C CYS A 33 85.64 58.13 9.77
N GLN A 34 84.51 58.85 9.75
CA GLN A 34 83.29 58.25 10.27
C GLN A 34 82.94 57.08 9.34
N PRO A 35 82.73 55.85 9.83
CA PRO A 35 82.13 54.83 9.01
C PRO A 35 80.72 55.30 8.69
N ASP A 36 80.43 55.49 7.41
CA ASP A 36 79.06 55.70 6.95
C ASP A 36 78.30 54.38 7.19
N GLU A 37 77.75 54.21 8.40
CA GLU A 37 76.96 53.05 8.82
C GLU A 37 75.54 53.05 8.22
N SER A 38 75.18 54.07 7.42
CA SER A 38 73.82 54.25 6.92
C SER A 38 73.37 53.20 5.88
N PRO A 39 74.17 52.77 4.87
CA PRO A 39 73.69 51.84 3.84
C PRO A 39 73.52 50.39 4.36
N LEU A 40 74.35 49.95 5.30
CA LEU A 40 74.26 48.62 5.89
C LEU A 40 73.06 48.48 6.84
N LYS A 41 72.75 49.55 7.60
CA LYS A 41 71.55 49.58 8.45
C LYS A 41 70.27 49.56 7.59
N THR A 42 70.25 50.30 6.48
CA THR A 42 69.11 50.27 5.55
C THR A 42 68.94 48.90 4.89
N GLU A 43 70.03 48.21 4.53
CA GLU A 43 69.97 46.86 3.97
C GLU A 43 69.47 45.84 5.01
N LEU A 44 69.92 45.97 6.27
CA LEU A 44 69.46 45.14 7.39
C LEU A 44 67.97 45.34 7.69
N GLU A 45 67.50 46.59 7.72
CA GLU A 45 66.07 46.90 7.89
C GLU A 45 65.23 46.36 6.72
N ARG A 46 65.75 46.43 5.49
CA ARG A 46 65.10 45.86 4.31
C ARG A 46 65.01 44.34 4.41
N LEU A 47 66.10 43.65 4.75
CA LEU A 47 66.12 42.20 4.90
C LEU A 47 65.22 41.73 6.04
N GLN A 48 65.18 42.45 7.17
CA GLN A 48 64.24 42.16 8.26
C GLN A 48 62.78 42.31 7.81
N LYS A 49 62.47 43.33 7.02
CA LYS A 49 61.12 43.53 6.47
C LYS A 49 60.75 42.45 5.45
N GLU A 50 61.70 42.00 4.63
CA GLU A 50 61.50 40.88 3.71
C GLU A 50 61.34 39.55 4.45
N ALA A 51 62.12 39.30 5.49
CA ALA A 51 61.97 38.14 6.37
C ALA A 51 60.61 38.12 7.08
N ALA A 52 60.19 39.24 7.68
CA ALA A 52 58.87 39.35 8.31
C ALA A 52 57.72 39.11 7.32
N ARG A 53 57.88 39.55 6.06
CA ARG A 53 56.91 39.23 4.98
C ARG A 53 56.90 37.74 4.68
N GLN A 54 58.06 37.11 4.54
CA GLN A 54 58.14 35.66 4.29
C GLN A 54 57.54 34.84 5.45
N GLU A 55 57.83 35.22 6.70
CA GLU A 55 57.22 34.60 7.89
C GLU A 55 55.69 34.75 7.88
N SER A 56 55.17 35.93 7.52
CA SER A 56 53.72 36.14 7.41
C SER A 56 53.07 35.25 6.34
N VAL A 57 53.77 35.01 5.22
CA VAL A 57 53.30 34.10 4.16
C VAL A 57 53.33 32.66 4.65
N ILE A 58 54.37 32.25 5.38
CA ILE A 58 54.48 30.90 5.96
C ILE A 58 53.33 30.65 6.94
N VAL A 59 53.03 31.61 7.83
CA VAL A 59 51.91 31.49 8.78
C VAL A 59 50.58 31.38 8.02
N SER A 60 50.35 32.22 7.01
CA SER A 60 49.15 32.17 6.17
C SER A 60 48.98 30.81 5.46
N LEU A 61 50.07 30.25 4.93
CA LEU A 61 50.05 28.93 4.29
C LEU A 61 49.80 27.80 5.31
N GLN A 62 50.37 27.89 6.51
CA GLN A 62 50.11 26.92 7.58
C GLN A 62 48.65 26.95 8.01
N ASP A 63 48.06 28.13 8.15
CA ASP A 63 46.64 28.27 8.49
C ASP A 63 45.74 27.80 7.35
N GLY A 64 46.10 28.09 6.10
CA GLY A 64 45.44 27.53 4.92
C GLY A 64 45.46 25.99 4.90
N ASN A 65 46.60 25.38 5.23
CA ASN A 65 46.73 23.92 5.30
C ASN A 65 45.86 23.31 6.43
N LYS A 66 45.77 23.97 7.60
CA LYS A 66 44.85 23.55 8.68
C LYS A 66 43.39 23.59 8.22
N VAL A 67 42.97 24.67 7.56
CA VAL A 67 41.60 24.80 7.03
C VAL A 67 41.31 23.73 5.98
N MET A 68 42.25 23.46 5.08
CA MET A 68 42.09 22.39 4.09
C MET A 68 41.97 21.01 4.75
N GLN A 69 42.78 20.72 5.77
CA GLN A 69 42.66 19.47 6.52
C GLN A 69 41.30 19.34 7.21
N GLN A 70 40.80 20.42 7.82
CA GLN A 70 39.45 20.45 8.41
C GLN A 70 38.36 20.21 7.36
N GLN A 71 38.48 20.78 6.16
CA GLN A 71 37.53 20.52 5.06
C GLN A 71 37.58 19.06 4.60
N ILE A 72 38.77 18.46 4.50
CA ILE A 72 38.93 17.03 4.16
C ILE A 72 38.25 16.16 5.22
N ASP A 73 38.45 16.47 6.50
CA ASP A 73 37.85 15.71 7.59
C ASP A 73 36.32 15.81 7.58
N LEU A 74 35.77 17.01 7.32
CA LEU A 74 34.33 17.24 7.16
C LEU A 74 33.77 16.45 5.98
N LEU A 75 34.38 16.55 4.79
CA LEU A 75 33.94 15.82 3.60
C LEU A 75 33.97 14.30 3.81
N ASN A 76 34.99 13.78 4.50
CA ASN A 76 35.07 12.37 4.84
C ASN A 76 33.97 11.95 5.81
N GLN A 77 33.60 12.82 6.75
CA GLN A 77 32.47 12.58 7.65
C GLN A 77 31.15 12.56 6.87
N GLU A 78 30.89 13.59 6.05
CA GLU A 78 29.69 13.67 5.22
C GLU A 78 29.56 12.46 4.29
N LEU A 79 30.67 12.01 3.69
CA LEU A 79 30.68 10.83 2.83
C LEU A 79 30.35 9.55 3.61
N ARG A 80 30.84 9.40 4.85
CA ARG A 80 30.48 8.27 5.71
C ARG A 80 29.00 8.30 6.11
N ASP A 81 28.48 9.47 6.44
CA ASP A 81 27.08 9.61 6.87
C ASP A 81 26.13 9.41 5.68
N ALA A 82 26.46 9.95 4.51
CA ALA A 82 25.73 9.70 3.27
C ALA A 82 25.73 8.20 2.90
N LYS A 83 26.86 7.51 3.05
CA LYS A 83 26.93 6.05 2.81
C LYS A 83 26.00 5.26 3.74
N LYS A 84 26.01 5.57 5.04
CA LYS A 84 25.11 4.92 6.01
C LYS A 84 23.65 5.15 5.66
N GLU A 85 23.30 6.36 5.23
CA GLU A 85 21.92 6.68 4.85
C GLU A 85 21.49 5.96 3.57
N VAL A 86 22.38 5.84 2.58
CA VAL A 86 22.12 5.03 1.38
C VAL A 86 21.91 3.57 1.73
N GLU A 87 22.76 2.98 2.58
CA GLU A 87 22.60 1.59 3.04
C GLU A 87 21.26 1.40 3.79
N ARG A 88 20.88 2.35 4.64
CA ARG A 88 19.59 2.35 5.34
C ARG A 88 18.43 2.37 4.36
N LEU A 89 18.42 3.31 3.42
CA LEU A 89 17.39 3.45 2.40
C LEU A 89 17.32 2.23 1.48
N GLU A 90 18.46 1.63 1.11
CA GLU A 90 18.47 0.38 0.36
C GLU A 90 17.85 -0.77 1.13
N SER A 91 18.12 -0.87 2.44
CA SER A 91 17.51 -1.89 3.30
C SER A 91 15.99 -1.70 3.43
N GLU A 92 15.54 -0.46 3.60
CA GLU A 92 14.12 -0.11 3.66
C GLU A 92 13.42 -0.39 2.32
N ARG A 93 14.05 -0.01 1.21
CA ARG A 93 13.56 -0.30 -0.13
C ARG A 93 13.40 -1.81 -0.33
N LYS A 94 14.40 -2.61 0.02
CA LYS A 94 14.33 -4.08 -0.08
C LYS A 94 13.19 -4.65 0.77
N ALA A 95 13.03 -4.16 2.00
CA ALA A 95 11.95 -4.59 2.89
C ALA A 95 10.56 -4.22 2.34
N LEU A 96 10.41 -3.01 1.78
CA LEU A 96 9.16 -2.56 1.15
C LEU A 96 8.85 -3.34 -0.12
N THR A 97 9.84 -3.63 -0.96
CA THR A 97 9.68 -4.47 -2.15
C THR A 97 9.21 -5.87 -1.75
N ALA A 98 9.83 -6.50 -0.75
CA ALA A 98 9.40 -7.81 -0.26
C ALA A 98 7.96 -7.80 0.28
N LYS A 99 7.56 -6.73 1.00
CA LYS A 99 6.18 -6.55 1.46
C LYS A 99 5.18 -6.42 0.30
N LEU A 100 5.53 -5.64 -0.73
CA LEU A 100 4.69 -5.47 -1.91
C LEU A 100 4.52 -6.79 -2.69
N GLU A 101 5.60 -7.56 -2.84
CA GLU A 101 5.54 -8.88 -3.48
C GLU A 101 4.67 -9.87 -2.69
N ALA A 102 4.78 -9.88 -1.36
CA ALA A 102 3.93 -10.70 -0.50
C ALA A 102 2.45 -10.32 -0.62
N GLN A 103 2.13 -9.01 -0.59
CA GLN A 103 0.76 -8.52 -0.78
C GLN A 103 0.22 -8.83 -2.18
N ALA A 104 1.05 -8.74 -3.21
CA ALA A 104 0.66 -9.10 -4.58
C ALA A 104 0.34 -10.60 -4.70
N ALA A 105 1.13 -11.47 -4.04
CA ALA A 105 0.87 -12.90 -4.00
C ALA A 105 -0.43 -13.23 -3.26
N GLU A 106 -0.68 -12.58 -2.13
CA GLU A 106 -1.92 -12.73 -1.36
C GLU A 106 -3.14 -12.28 -2.18
N ASN A 107 -3.09 -11.12 -2.82
CA ASN A 107 -4.15 -10.63 -3.69
C ASN A 107 -4.47 -11.59 -4.84
N ARG A 108 -3.45 -12.20 -5.47
CA ARG A 108 -3.65 -13.22 -6.51
C ARG A 108 -4.37 -14.45 -5.97
N LYS A 109 -3.99 -14.91 -4.76
CA LYS A 109 -4.63 -16.04 -4.10
C LYS A 109 -6.10 -15.75 -3.77
N LEU A 110 -6.38 -14.59 -3.18
CA LEU A 110 -7.75 -14.16 -2.87
C LEU A 110 -8.62 -14.05 -4.13
N LEU A 111 -8.04 -13.57 -5.24
CA LEU A 111 -8.75 -13.47 -6.51
C LEU A 111 -9.08 -14.85 -7.09
N ALA A 112 -8.16 -15.81 -7.00
CA ALA A 112 -8.42 -17.20 -7.39
C ALA A 112 -9.48 -17.88 -6.51
N GLU A 113 -9.44 -17.65 -5.19
CA GLU A 113 -10.44 -18.16 -4.25
C GLU A 113 -11.82 -17.56 -4.53
N ALA A 114 -11.90 -16.26 -4.81
CA ALA A 114 -13.15 -15.59 -5.17
C ALA A 114 -13.74 -16.14 -6.49
N GLN A 115 -12.89 -16.39 -7.50
CA GLN A 115 -13.33 -17.02 -8.76
C GLN A 115 -13.83 -18.45 -8.53
N HIS A 116 -13.12 -19.25 -7.72
CA HIS A 116 -13.58 -20.59 -7.35
C HIS A 116 -14.89 -20.57 -6.58
N ALA A 117 -15.06 -19.64 -5.64
CA ALA A 117 -16.31 -19.48 -4.90
C ALA A 117 -17.46 -19.06 -5.80
N ALA A 118 -17.22 -18.14 -6.75
CA ALA A 118 -18.21 -17.73 -7.74
C ALA A 118 -18.61 -18.90 -8.66
N ALA A 119 -17.64 -19.68 -9.15
CA ALA A 119 -17.90 -20.87 -9.96
C ALA A 119 -18.71 -21.91 -9.19
N LYS A 120 -18.34 -22.20 -7.93
CA LYS A 120 -19.10 -23.10 -7.05
C LYS A 120 -20.51 -22.58 -6.79
N LYS A 121 -20.70 -21.28 -6.61
CA LYS A 121 -22.03 -20.66 -6.45
C LYS A 121 -22.89 -20.83 -7.70
N VAL A 122 -22.32 -20.67 -8.90
CA VAL A 122 -23.03 -20.93 -10.16
C VAL A 122 -23.36 -22.42 -10.31
N GLN A 123 -22.44 -23.31 -9.99
CA GLN A 123 -22.70 -24.76 -10.01
C GLN A 123 -23.78 -25.14 -9.00
N ALA A 124 -23.75 -24.61 -7.78
CA ALA A 124 -24.77 -24.84 -6.76
C ALA A 124 -26.13 -24.28 -7.19
N SER A 125 -26.18 -23.10 -7.84
CA SER A 125 -27.44 -22.54 -8.34
C SER A 125 -28.03 -23.34 -9.49
N GLN A 126 -27.19 -23.93 -10.35
CA GLN A 126 -27.57 -24.88 -11.40
C GLN A 126 -28.02 -26.22 -10.81
N ALA A 127 -27.32 -26.78 -9.81
CA ALA A 127 -27.69 -28.04 -9.16
C ALA A 127 -29.00 -27.92 -8.38
N LEU A 128 -29.25 -26.77 -7.75
CA LEU A 128 -30.53 -26.48 -7.10
C LEU A 128 -31.64 -26.17 -8.09
N ARG A 129 -31.38 -26.07 -9.41
CA ARG A 129 -32.40 -25.73 -10.40
C ARG A 129 -33.42 -26.86 -10.36
N VAL A 130 -34.56 -26.59 -9.76
CA VAL A 130 -35.71 -27.48 -9.81
C VAL A 130 -36.13 -27.46 -11.28
N GLU A 131 -35.67 -28.45 -12.05
CA GLU A 131 -36.24 -28.70 -13.37
C GLU A 131 -37.66 -29.20 -13.13
N ASP A 132 -38.61 -28.28 -12.99
CA ASP A 132 -40.03 -28.58 -13.00
C ASP A 132 -40.43 -28.96 -14.44
N LYS A 133 -39.99 -30.14 -14.87
CA LYS A 133 -40.41 -30.75 -16.14
C LYS A 133 -41.94 -30.82 -16.12
N GLY A 134 -42.55 -30.07 -17.03
CA GLY A 134 -43.98 -30.08 -17.31
C GLY A 134 -44.82 -28.93 -16.75
N GLY A 135 -44.25 -27.97 -15.99
CA GLY A 135 -45.00 -26.79 -15.49
C GLY A 135 -44.81 -25.53 -16.35
N GLN A 136 -45.71 -24.55 -16.21
CA GLN A 136 -45.55 -23.22 -16.82
C GLN A 136 -44.58 -22.35 -16.02
N SER A 137 -43.89 -21.42 -16.69
CA SER A 137 -42.95 -20.50 -16.05
C SER A 137 -42.99 -19.10 -16.66
N GLU A 138 -42.75 -18.08 -15.84
CA GLU A 138 -42.69 -16.67 -16.23
C GLU A 138 -41.55 -15.95 -15.50
N ASP A 139 -40.84 -15.07 -16.22
CA ASP A 139 -39.78 -14.23 -15.65
C ASP A 139 -40.34 -12.87 -15.26
N LEU A 140 -40.31 -12.57 -13.96
CA LEU A 140 -40.85 -11.36 -13.38
C LEU A 140 -39.71 -10.38 -13.04
N ALA A 141 -39.86 -9.11 -13.44
CA ALA A 141 -38.91 -8.04 -13.13
C ALA A 141 -39.05 -7.51 -11.68
N LYS A 142 -39.22 -8.40 -10.71
CA LYS A 142 -39.38 -8.07 -9.29
C LYS A 142 -38.47 -8.96 -8.42
N PRO A 143 -37.98 -8.46 -7.27
CA PRO A 143 -37.13 -9.25 -6.36
C PRO A 143 -37.88 -10.43 -5.75
N LEU A 144 -37.13 -11.50 -5.42
CA LEU A 144 -37.67 -12.76 -4.89
C LEU A 144 -38.56 -12.57 -3.66
N ALA A 145 -38.20 -11.66 -2.75
CA ALA A 145 -38.97 -11.39 -1.54
C ALA A 145 -40.37 -10.85 -1.85
N VAL A 146 -40.47 -9.97 -2.85
CA VAL A 146 -41.75 -9.36 -3.27
C VAL A 146 -42.63 -10.41 -3.97
N VAL A 147 -42.04 -11.19 -4.86
CA VAL A 147 -42.73 -12.28 -5.57
C VAL A 147 -43.17 -13.38 -4.61
N SER A 148 -42.34 -13.72 -3.63
CA SER A 148 -42.69 -14.69 -2.58
C SER A 148 -43.92 -14.28 -1.80
N LYS A 149 -43.97 -13.02 -1.35
CA LYS A 149 -45.12 -12.49 -0.62
C LYS A 149 -46.39 -12.46 -1.49
N ALA A 150 -46.27 -11.99 -2.73
CA ALA A 150 -47.39 -11.97 -3.66
C ALA A 150 -47.92 -13.38 -3.98
N ALA A 151 -47.03 -14.38 -4.08
CA ALA A 151 -47.41 -15.77 -4.29
C ALA A 151 -48.20 -16.34 -3.08
N GLU A 152 -47.72 -16.13 -1.86
CA GLU A 152 -48.42 -16.55 -0.64
C GLU A 152 -49.80 -15.88 -0.52
N GLU A 153 -49.87 -14.57 -0.78
CA GLU A 153 -51.13 -13.84 -0.78
C GLU A 153 -52.09 -14.33 -1.86
N ALA A 154 -51.62 -14.57 -3.08
CA ALA A 154 -52.45 -15.08 -4.17
C ALA A 154 -52.99 -16.49 -3.86
N LEU A 155 -52.14 -17.37 -3.32
CA LEU A 155 -52.57 -18.71 -2.88
C LEU A 155 -53.63 -18.62 -1.76
N SER A 156 -53.38 -17.79 -0.75
CA SER A 156 -54.31 -17.61 0.38
C SER A 156 -55.64 -16.98 -0.06
N ARG A 157 -55.64 -15.97 -0.93
CA ARG A 157 -56.85 -15.33 -1.46
C ARG A 157 -57.73 -16.30 -2.24
N ASN A 158 -57.12 -17.28 -2.90
CA ASN A 158 -57.81 -18.34 -3.63
C ASN A 158 -58.12 -19.57 -2.77
N GLY A 159 -57.87 -19.47 -1.45
CA GLY A 159 -58.18 -20.48 -0.46
C GLY A 159 -57.33 -21.74 -0.60
N TYR A 160 -56.07 -21.62 -0.99
CA TYR A 160 -55.07 -22.68 -0.90
C TYR A 160 -54.21 -22.47 0.34
N THR A 161 -54.15 -23.49 1.18
CA THR A 161 -53.25 -23.54 2.34
C THR A 161 -51.89 -24.08 1.89
N VAL A 162 -50.80 -23.43 2.30
CA VAL A 162 -49.44 -23.94 2.03
C VAL A 162 -49.12 -25.04 3.05
N LYS A 163 -48.88 -26.26 2.56
CA LYS A 163 -48.50 -27.44 3.36
C LYS A 163 -47.01 -27.45 3.68
N VAL A 164 -46.18 -27.13 2.69
CA VAL A 164 -44.72 -27.11 2.81
C VAL A 164 -44.19 -25.85 2.16
N SER A 165 -43.29 -25.15 2.86
CA SER A 165 -42.56 -24.01 2.30
C SER A 165 -41.06 -24.17 2.54
N VAL A 166 -40.26 -23.97 1.51
CA VAL A 166 -38.80 -23.84 1.60
C VAL A 166 -38.43 -22.45 1.14
N LYS A 167 -37.69 -21.69 1.95
CA LYS A 167 -37.23 -20.33 1.62
C LYS A 167 -35.72 -20.24 1.82
N THR A 168 -35.04 -19.72 0.82
CA THR A 168 -33.61 -19.43 0.81
C THR A 168 -33.38 -18.09 0.10
N ASP A 169 -32.17 -17.54 0.19
CA ASP A 169 -31.84 -16.24 -0.43
C ASP A 169 -31.97 -16.23 -1.97
N GLN A 170 -31.96 -17.41 -2.60
CA GLN A 170 -32.00 -17.55 -4.06
C GLN A 170 -33.23 -18.30 -4.57
N LYS A 171 -33.95 -19.01 -3.69
CA LYS A 171 -35.07 -19.89 -4.07
C LYS A 171 -36.14 -19.92 -3.01
N ALA A 172 -37.39 -19.98 -3.43
CA ALA A 172 -38.50 -20.33 -2.58
C ALA A 172 -39.39 -21.37 -3.26
N ALA A 173 -39.89 -22.35 -2.53
CA ALA A 173 -40.82 -23.35 -3.05
C ALA A 173 -41.99 -23.52 -2.08
N TYR A 174 -43.20 -23.56 -2.62
CA TYR A 174 -44.45 -23.71 -1.86
C TYR A 174 -45.23 -24.88 -2.44
N VAL A 175 -45.64 -25.80 -1.57
CA VAL A 175 -46.54 -26.90 -1.92
C VAL A 175 -47.85 -26.66 -1.20
N THR A 176 -48.96 -26.57 -1.94
CA THR A 176 -50.27 -26.40 -1.33
C THR A 176 -50.84 -27.73 -0.83
N GLU A 177 -51.83 -27.66 0.05
CA GLU A 177 -52.70 -28.78 0.34
C GLU A 177 -53.57 -29.13 -0.88
N ARG A 178 -54.03 -30.38 -0.92
CA ARG A 178 -55.00 -30.83 -1.93
C ARG A 178 -56.37 -30.29 -1.58
N LYS A 179 -56.95 -29.49 -2.48
CA LYS A 179 -58.29 -28.93 -2.35
C LYS A 179 -59.21 -29.59 -3.36
N ILE A 180 -60.43 -29.96 -2.94
CA ILE A 180 -61.51 -30.33 -3.86
C ILE A 180 -62.29 -29.03 -4.14
N SER A 181 -62.33 -28.58 -5.40
CA SER A 181 -62.90 -27.29 -5.76
C SER A 181 -64.40 -27.24 -5.42
N ALA A 182 -64.78 -26.42 -4.44
CA ALA A 182 -66.08 -25.76 -4.45
C ALA A 182 -65.97 -24.54 -5.39
N PRO A 183 -67.07 -24.09 -6.04
CA PRO A 183 -66.99 -23.08 -7.09
C PRO A 183 -66.47 -21.74 -6.55
N ALA A 184 -65.20 -21.43 -6.82
CA ALA A 184 -64.63 -20.10 -6.77
C ALA A 184 -63.36 -20.00 -7.68
N SER A 185 -63.58 -19.34 -8.82
CA SER A 185 -62.69 -18.54 -9.68
C SER A 185 -61.41 -19.11 -10.31
N LEU A 186 -60.66 -20.05 -9.73
CA LEU A 186 -59.43 -20.57 -10.39
C LEU A 186 -59.65 -21.89 -11.15
N GLU A 187 -60.73 -22.61 -10.86
CA GLU A 187 -60.88 -24.02 -11.22
C GLU A 187 -62.26 -24.33 -11.79
N VAL A 188 -62.34 -25.36 -12.64
CA VAL A 188 -63.60 -25.92 -13.10
C VAL A 188 -64.21 -26.74 -11.94
N ALA A 189 -65.54 -26.78 -11.81
CA ALA A 189 -66.20 -27.52 -10.73
C ALA A 189 -65.94 -29.04 -10.83
N GLY A 190 -65.70 -29.70 -9.69
CA GLY A 190 -65.50 -31.16 -9.62
C GLY A 190 -64.06 -31.63 -9.82
N PHE A 191 -63.07 -30.81 -9.49
CA PHE A 191 -61.65 -31.18 -9.60
C PHE A 191 -60.96 -31.15 -8.24
N ARG A 192 -59.85 -31.87 -8.11
CA ARG A 192 -59.02 -31.94 -6.92
C ARG A 192 -57.59 -31.55 -7.28
N ASN A 193 -57.10 -30.52 -6.61
CA ASN A 193 -55.98 -29.75 -7.14
C ASN A 193 -54.94 -29.46 -6.07
N GLN A 194 -53.68 -29.51 -6.49
CA GLN A 194 -52.52 -29.18 -5.67
C GLN A 194 -51.50 -28.43 -6.54
N TYR A 195 -50.89 -27.40 -5.98
CA TYR A 195 -49.90 -26.59 -6.68
C TYR A 195 -48.54 -26.73 -6.02
N LEU A 196 -47.52 -26.83 -6.88
CA LEU A 196 -46.13 -26.57 -6.56
C LEU A 196 -45.74 -25.25 -7.22
N VAL A 197 -45.41 -24.26 -6.40
CA VAL A 197 -44.92 -22.95 -6.85
C VAL A 197 -43.45 -22.86 -6.50
N SER A 198 -42.60 -22.71 -7.51
CA SER A 198 -41.15 -22.60 -7.38
C SER A 198 -40.71 -21.22 -7.86
N LEU A 199 -39.91 -20.53 -7.06
CA LEU A 199 -39.39 -19.20 -7.31
C LEU A 199 -37.86 -19.26 -7.30
N GLN A 200 -37.22 -18.65 -8.30
CA GLN A 200 -35.77 -18.59 -8.40
C GLN A 200 -35.30 -17.18 -8.75
N THR A 201 -34.34 -16.65 -7.99
CA THR A 201 -33.70 -15.37 -8.28
C THR A 201 -32.91 -15.46 -9.59
N LEU A 202 -33.13 -14.49 -10.49
CA LEU A 202 -32.39 -14.31 -11.73
C LEU A 202 -31.21 -13.33 -11.52
N PRO A 203 -30.12 -13.45 -12.31
CA PRO A 203 -28.98 -12.53 -12.22
C PRO A 203 -29.34 -11.05 -12.42
N SER A 204 -30.43 -10.77 -13.11
CA SER A 204 -30.96 -9.42 -13.39
C SER A 204 -31.74 -8.80 -12.21
N ASN A 205 -31.67 -9.37 -11.01
CA ASN A 205 -32.52 -9.01 -9.86
C ASN A 205 -34.03 -9.24 -10.10
N GLY A 206 -34.36 -10.02 -11.13
CA GLY A 206 -35.70 -10.55 -11.37
C GLY A 206 -35.92 -11.90 -10.66
N THR A 207 -37.11 -12.45 -10.81
CA THR A 207 -37.49 -13.75 -10.26
C THR A 207 -38.17 -14.57 -11.34
N ARG A 208 -37.71 -15.80 -11.55
CA ARG A 208 -38.43 -16.80 -12.33
C ARG A 208 -39.47 -17.46 -11.43
N LEU A 209 -40.73 -17.33 -11.81
CA LEU A 209 -41.86 -18.03 -11.22
C LEU A 209 -42.17 -19.26 -12.06
N SER A 210 -42.18 -20.43 -11.46
CA SER A 210 -42.59 -21.70 -12.07
C SER A 210 -43.75 -22.27 -11.28
N VAL A 211 -44.81 -22.68 -11.98
CA VAL A 211 -46.02 -23.24 -11.38
C VAL A 211 -46.28 -24.60 -12.02
N LYS A 212 -46.45 -25.60 -11.17
CA LYS A 212 -46.87 -26.94 -11.56
C LYS A 212 -48.13 -27.32 -10.82
N ALA A 213 -49.16 -27.73 -11.54
CA ALA A 213 -50.42 -28.18 -10.98
C ALA A 213 -50.54 -29.71 -11.08
N GLU A 214 -50.98 -30.36 -10.01
CA GLU A 214 -51.49 -31.72 -10.02
C GLU A 214 -53.01 -31.62 -10.02
N PHE A 215 -53.63 -31.92 -11.16
CA PHE A 215 -55.06 -31.69 -11.43
C PHE A 215 -55.78 -33.04 -11.66
N GLU A 216 -56.69 -33.41 -10.76
CA GLU A 216 -57.47 -34.64 -10.81
C GLU A 216 -58.96 -34.31 -11.06
N LYS A 217 -59.57 -34.93 -12.07
CA LYS A 217 -61.01 -34.76 -12.35
C LYS A 217 -61.83 -35.79 -11.58
N MET A 218 -62.81 -35.33 -10.81
CA MET A 218 -63.75 -36.20 -10.11
C MET A 218 -64.92 -36.52 -11.04
N ALA A 219 -65.05 -37.77 -11.46
CA ALA A 219 -66.19 -38.25 -12.21
C ALA A 219 -67.33 -38.72 -11.28
N GLN A 220 -68.55 -38.80 -11.82
CA GLN A 220 -69.70 -39.34 -11.09
C GLN A 220 -69.40 -40.77 -10.60
N GLY A 221 -69.62 -41.03 -9.31
CA GLY A 221 -69.31 -42.30 -8.66
C GLY A 221 -67.91 -42.41 -8.04
N GLY A 222 -67.20 -41.29 -7.82
CA GLY A 222 -65.93 -41.28 -7.08
C GLY A 222 -64.70 -41.75 -7.86
N ARG A 223 -64.83 -41.92 -9.19
CA ARG A 223 -63.70 -42.25 -10.06
C ARG A 223 -62.87 -40.99 -10.33
N ILE A 224 -61.55 -41.14 -10.27
CA ILE A 224 -60.59 -40.07 -10.56
C ILE A 224 -60.09 -40.25 -11.99
N LEU A 225 -60.21 -39.20 -12.81
CA LEU A 225 -59.65 -39.13 -14.16
C LEU A 225 -58.48 -38.13 -14.17
N ALA A 226 -57.42 -38.45 -14.90
CA ALA A 226 -56.34 -37.51 -15.14
C ALA A 226 -56.84 -36.34 -16.01
N ALA A 227 -56.50 -35.11 -15.63
CA ALA A 227 -56.73 -33.95 -16.48
C ALA A 227 -55.82 -33.98 -17.72
N SER A 228 -56.25 -33.36 -18.81
CA SER A 228 -55.39 -33.22 -19.98
C SER A 228 -54.23 -32.26 -19.71
N SER A 229 -53.13 -32.40 -20.47
CA SER A 229 -52.00 -31.48 -20.39
C SER A 229 -52.40 -30.03 -20.69
N GLU A 230 -53.37 -29.82 -21.57
CA GLU A 230 -53.86 -28.48 -21.94
C GLU A 230 -54.66 -27.83 -20.82
N GLU A 231 -55.58 -28.57 -20.18
CA GLU A 231 -56.34 -28.09 -19.01
C GLU A 231 -55.39 -27.75 -17.85
N THR A 232 -54.35 -28.57 -17.66
CA THR A 232 -53.34 -28.38 -16.62
C THR A 232 -52.51 -27.13 -16.89
N ALA A 233 -52.00 -26.97 -18.12
CA ALA A 233 -51.22 -25.80 -18.53
C ALA A 233 -52.02 -24.50 -18.44
N GLU A 234 -53.30 -24.53 -18.78
CA GLU A 234 -54.19 -23.36 -18.68
C GLU A 234 -54.36 -22.89 -17.23
N ILE A 235 -54.51 -23.83 -16.29
CA ILE A 235 -54.67 -23.51 -14.88
C ILE A 235 -53.36 -23.01 -14.27
N GLU A 236 -52.23 -23.58 -14.67
CA GLU A 236 -50.91 -23.07 -14.33
C GLU A 236 -50.71 -21.62 -14.81
N ARG A 237 -51.08 -21.30 -16.06
CA ARG A 237 -51.05 -19.92 -16.60
C ARG A 237 -51.96 -18.97 -15.81
N ARG A 238 -53.15 -19.42 -15.40
CA ARG A 238 -54.07 -18.60 -14.58
C ARG A 238 -53.49 -18.26 -13.22
N LEU A 239 -52.87 -19.23 -12.54
CA LEU A 239 -52.22 -18.96 -11.26
C LEU A 239 -51.04 -17.99 -11.41
N ILE A 240 -50.23 -18.15 -12.45
CA ILE A 240 -49.15 -17.19 -12.77
C ILE A 240 -49.72 -15.78 -12.97
N THR A 241 -50.81 -15.65 -13.74
CA THR A 241 -51.48 -14.37 -14.00
C THR A 241 -52.01 -13.74 -12.71
N GLU A 242 -52.59 -14.52 -11.80
CA GLU A 242 -53.08 -14.02 -10.51
C GLU A 242 -51.94 -13.55 -9.59
N ILE A 243 -50.80 -14.26 -9.59
CA ILE A 243 -49.59 -13.83 -8.86
C ILE A 243 -49.04 -12.54 -9.47
N ALA A 244 -48.97 -12.44 -10.80
CA ALA A 244 -48.54 -11.23 -11.51
C ALA A 244 -49.48 -10.03 -11.22
N LYS A 245 -50.79 -10.28 -11.12
CA LYS A 245 -51.78 -9.26 -10.72
C LYS A 245 -51.61 -8.83 -9.27
N ALA A 246 -51.33 -9.75 -8.35
CA ALA A 246 -51.02 -9.42 -6.95
C ALA A 246 -49.77 -8.54 -6.85
N LEU A 247 -48.78 -8.73 -7.73
CA LEU A 247 -47.60 -7.86 -7.84
C LEU A 247 -47.90 -6.45 -8.34
N GLY A 248 -48.85 -6.30 -9.27
CA GLY A 248 -49.33 -4.99 -9.73
C GLY A 248 -50.15 -4.24 -8.68
N GLY A 249 -50.86 -4.97 -7.81
CA GLY A 249 -51.63 -4.41 -6.70
C GLY A 249 -50.76 -3.92 -5.52
N ALA A 250 -49.57 -4.48 -5.34
CA ALA A 250 -48.67 -4.15 -4.22
C ALA A 250 -48.00 -2.76 -4.30
N GLY A 251 -48.26 -1.99 -5.37
CA GLY A 251 -47.79 -0.61 -5.55
C GLY A 251 -48.81 0.48 -5.21
N LYS A 252 -49.97 0.10 -4.65
CA LYS A 252 -51.00 1.04 -4.16
C LYS A 252 -51.34 0.72 -2.71
N ALA A 253 -50.40 0.99 -1.81
CA ALA A 253 -50.64 1.13 -0.38
C ALA A 253 -49.64 2.15 0.16
#